data_AF-A0A8S2XYB3-F1
#
_entry.id   AF-A0A8S2XYB3-F1
#
_cell.length_a   1.000
_cell.length_b   1.000
_cell.length_c   1.000
_cell.angle_alpha   90.00
_cell.angle_beta   90.00
_cell.angle_gamma   90.00
#
_symmetry.space_group_name_H-M   'P 1'
#
loop_
_entity.id
_entity.type
_entity.pdbx_description
1 polymer ?
#
loop_
_entity_poly.entity_id
_entity_poly.type
_entity_poly.pdbx_seq_one_letter_code
_entity_poly.pdbx_strand_id
1 'polypeptide(L)' 'AVNGVPSCANKFLLQTIARESYHLDGFVVSDCGAVSTIMNSHHYTSTVEDTVAVALHAGTDL' A
#
# COMPACT_ATOMS: atom_id res chain seq x y z
N ALA A 1 -8.93 1.93 4.65
CA ALA A 1 -8.21 3.15 4.20
C ALA A 1 -8.03 4.11 5.37
N VAL A 2 -6.91 4.83 5.42
CA VAL A 2 -6.65 5.91 6.39
C VAL A 2 -6.67 7.22 5.62
N ASN A 3 -7.53 8.14 6.01
CA ASN A 3 -7.70 9.44 5.34
C ASN A 3 -7.88 9.31 3.81
N GLY A 4 -8.64 8.31 3.37
CA GLY A 4 -8.94 8.08 1.96
C GLY A 4 -7.92 7.22 1.19
N VAL A 5 -6.79 6.83 1.78
CA VAL A 5 -5.76 6.03 1.10
C VAL A 5 -5.66 4.62 1.71
N PRO A 6 -5.82 3.53 0.93
CA PRO A 6 -5.58 2.17 1.39
C PRO A 6 -4.15 2.00 1.90
N SER A 7 -3.94 1.28 3.01
CA SER A 7 -2.64 1.22 3.68
C SER A 7 -1.53 0.66 2.79
N CYS A 8 -1.80 -0.41 2.02
CA CYS A 8 -0.84 -0.98 1.08
C CYS A 8 -0.47 -0.05 -0.09
N ALA A 9 -1.31 0.96 -0.37
CA ALA A 9 -1.04 1.99 -1.38
C ALA A 9 -0.64 3.35 -0.75
N ASN A 10 -0.37 3.39 0.56
CA ASN A 10 -0.15 4.65 1.27
C ASN A 10 1.35 4.94 1.46
N LYS A 11 1.91 5.72 0.54
CA LYS A 11 3.33 6.12 0.56
C LYS A 11 3.72 6.86 1.86
N PHE A 12 2.82 7.68 2.43
CA PHE A 12 3.12 8.38 3.68
C PHE A 12 3.31 7.39 4.84
N LEU A 13 2.45 6.38 4.95
CA LEU A 13 2.59 5.37 6.00
C LEU A 13 3.82 4.49 5.77
N LEU A 14 4.02 3.99 4.55
CA LEU A 14 5.05 2.98 4.27
C LEU A 14 6.45 3.57 4.09
N GLN A 15 6.58 4.74 3.46
CA GLN A 15 7.88 5.40 3.29
C GLN A 15 8.16 6.35 4.45
N THR A 16 7.34 7.40 4.59
CA THR A 16 7.65 8.49 5.52
C THR A 16 7.60 8.06 6.99
N ILE A 17 6.56 7.32 7.39
CA ILE A 17 6.45 6.87 8.78
C ILE A 17 7.30 5.63 9.03
N ALA A 18 7.05 4.52 8.33
CA ALA A 18 7.70 3.25 8.65
C ALA A 18 9.21 3.26 8.35
N ARG A 19 9.61 3.59 7.11
CA ARG A 19 11.03 3.53 6.71
C ARG A 19 11.83 4.72 7.19
N GLU A 20 11.35 5.94 6.95
CA GLU A 20 12.13 7.16 7.24
C GLU A 20 12.08 7.51 8.74
N SER A 21 10.90 7.54 9.37
CA SER A 21 10.76 7.98 10.76
C SER A 21 11.04 6.89 11.78
N TYR A 22 10.60 5.64 11.52
CA TYR A 22 10.81 4.51 12.42
C TYR A 22 12.04 3.67 12.05
N HIS A 23 12.74 4.04 10.98
CA HIS A 23 13.97 3.36 10.54
C HIS A 23 13.77 1.87 10.26
N LEU A 24 12.62 1.50 9.67
CA LEU A 24 12.37 0.14 9.23
C LEU A 24 13.33 -0.28 8.11
N ASP A 25 14.30 -1.13 8.45
CA ASP A 25 15.22 -1.80 7.52
C ASP A 25 14.76 -3.24 7.28
N GLY A 26 13.67 -3.39 6.53
CA GLY A 26 13.04 -4.67 6.25
C GLY A 26 11.96 -4.58 5.17
N PHE A 27 11.10 -5.59 5.13
CA PHE A 27 10.03 -5.71 4.13
C PHE A 27 8.65 -5.42 4.72
N VAL A 28 7.79 -4.80 3.92
CA VAL A 28 6.36 -4.64 4.20
C VAL A 28 5.60 -5.72 3.44
N VAL A 29 4.88 -6.56 4.16
CA VAL A 29 4.02 -7.59 3.59
C VAL A 29 2.56 -7.13 3.69
N SER A 30 1.82 -7.29 2.60
CA SER A 30 0.37 -7.06 2.61
C SER A 30 -0.35 -8.12 3.44
N ASP A 31 -1.48 -7.73 4.03
CA ASP A 31 -2.40 -8.74 4.56
C ASP A 31 -3.04 -9.53 3.41
N CYS A 32 -3.48 -10.75 3.67
CA CYS A 32 -4.08 -11.65 2.69
C CYS A 32 -5.26 -10.98 1.97
N GLY A 33 -5.08 -10.69 0.67
CA GLY A 33 -6.10 -10.05 -0.16
C GLY A 33 -6.19 -8.52 -0.04
N ALA A 34 -5.35 -7.88 0.79
CA ALA A 34 -5.37 -6.43 0.97
C ALA A 34 -5.09 -5.66 -0.33
N VAL A 35 -4.16 -6.14 -1.15
CA VAL A 35 -3.88 -5.54 -2.47
C VAL A 35 -5.11 -5.59 -3.38
N SER A 36 -5.81 -6.73 -3.44
CA SER A 36 -7.04 -6.82 -4.24
C SER A 36 -8.17 -5.90 -3.74
N THR A 37 -8.19 -5.65 -2.43
CA THR A 37 -9.20 -4.82 -1.76
C THR A 37 -9.04 -3.33 -2.11
N ILE A 38 -7.84 -2.87 -2.50
CA ILE A 38 -7.58 -1.52 -3.01
C ILE A 38 -8.57 -1.18 -4.15
N MET A 39 -8.80 -2.11 -5.07
CA MET A 39 -9.73 -1.94 -6.18
C MET A 39 -11.15 -2.40 -5.81
N ASN A 40 -11.28 -3.62 -5.30
CA ASN A 40 -12.58 -4.30 -5.23
C ASN A 40 -13.51 -3.73 -4.16
N SER A 41 -12.98 -3.12 -3.10
CA SER A 41 -13.79 -2.59 -1.99
C SER A 41 -13.50 -1.13 -1.70
N HIS A 42 -12.26 -0.69 -1.88
CA HIS A 42 -11.90 0.72 -1.69
C HIS A 42 -12.12 1.56 -2.95
N HIS A 43 -12.28 0.95 -4.13
CA HIS A 43 -12.46 1.63 -5.41
C HIS A 43 -11.41 2.72 -5.66
N TYR A 44 -10.18 2.49 -5.18
CA TYR A 44 -9.09 3.47 -5.23
C TYR A 44 -8.40 3.51 -6.60
N THR A 45 -8.40 2.38 -7.29
CA THR A 45 -7.90 2.17 -8.66
C THR A 45 -8.98 1.53 -9.52
N SER A 46 -8.80 1.56 -10.85
CA SER A 46 -9.79 1.03 -11.81
C SER A 46 -9.33 -0.20 -12.59
N THR A 47 -8.04 -0.54 -12.55
CA THR A 47 -7.46 -1.69 -13.25
C THR A 47 -6.60 -2.52 -12.30
N VAL A 48 -6.41 -3.80 -12.59
CA VAL A 48 -5.57 -4.68 -11.76
C VAL A 48 -4.12 -4.22 -11.82
N GLU A 49 -3.67 -3.77 -12.99
CA GLU A 49 -2.34 -3.25 -13.25
C GLU A 49 -2.06 -2.01 -12.39
N ASP A 50 -2.96 -1.03 -12.38
CA ASP A 50 -2.82 0.15 -11.52
C ASP A 50 -2.83 -0.23 -10.04
N THR A 51 -3.67 -1.20 -9.66
CA THR A 51 -3.82 -1.66 -8.27
C THR A 51 -2.50 -2.24 -7.74
N VAL A 52 -1.85 -3.09 -8.51
CA VAL A 52 -0.55 -3.66 -8.16
C VAL A 52 0.53 -2.58 -8.20
N ALA A 53 0.51 -1.71 -9.22
CA ALA A 53 1.49 -0.64 -9.36
C ALA A 53 1.48 0.33 -8.17
N VAL A 54 0.30 0.80 -7.73
CA VAL A 54 0.22 1.73 -6.58
C VAL A 54 0.69 1.09 -5.28
N ALA A 55 0.46 -0.22 -5.08
CA ALA A 55 0.91 -0.92 -3.89
C ALA A 55 2.45 -1.05 -3.84
N LEU A 56 3.06 -1.47 -4.94
CA LEU A 56 4.52 -1.58 -5.08
C LEU A 56 5.19 -0.21 -4.96
N HIS A 57 4.66 0.81 -5.64
CA HIS A 57 5.21 2.17 -5.59
C HIS A 57 5.06 2.84 -4.21
N ALA A 58 4.04 2.47 -3.43
CA ALA A 58 3.90 2.93 -2.05
C ALA A 58 4.90 2.24 -1.11
N GLY A 59 5.31 1.01 -1.42
CA GLY A 59 6.31 0.25 -0.66
C GLY A 59 5.79 -1.01 0.01
N THR A 60 4.71 -1.59 -0.51
CA THR A 60 4.35 -2.99 -0.21
C THR A 60 5.27 -3.90 -1.02
N ASP A 61 6.03 -4.78 -0.37
CA ASP A 61 7.07 -5.60 -0.99
C ASP A 61 6.60 -7.02 -1.33
N LEU A 62 5.64 -7.55 -0.57
CA LEU A 62 5.10 -8.92 -0.72
C LEU A 62 3.57 -8.98 -0.56
#